data_AF-A0A420B6N3-F1
#
_entry.id   AF-A0A420B6N3-F1
#
_cell.length_a   1.000
_cell.length_b   1.000
_cell.length_c   1.000
_cell.angle_alpha   90.00
_cell.angle_beta   90.00
_cell.angle_gamma   90.00
#
_symmetry.space_group_name_H-M   'P 1'
#
loop_
_entity.id
_entity.type
_entity.pdbx_description
1 polymer ?
#
loop_
_entity_poly.entity_id
_entity_poly.type
_entity_poly.pdbx_seq_one_letter_code
_entity_poly.pdbx_strand_id
1 'polypeptide(L)'
;MSRVVLITQLQQTLMQLWDLEIQATLSEIPTQQLLETLKERLTASPATAEEQATLKTLFQPIGHVPDEEPLLTDIPEHVSVGWIVTKLGIAHSSFYRSVHNILLFPILRIGNRPYYLKADVLVLFDKVRGKGSYFLGRMASKLKSGGG
;
A
#
# COMPACT_ATOMS: atom_id res chain seq x y z
N MET A 1 -33.84 38.08 10.74
CA MET A 1 -32.79 37.03 10.65
C MET A 1 -33.46 35.69 10.42
N SER A 2 -33.02 34.94 9.40
CA SER A 2 -33.65 33.66 9.01
C SER A 2 -33.17 32.53 9.92
N ARG A 3 -34.05 31.55 10.23
CA ARG A 3 -33.70 30.34 11.00
C ARG A 3 -32.51 29.60 10.41
N VAL A 4 -32.35 29.64 9.09
CA VAL A 4 -31.24 29.03 8.38
C VAL A 4 -29.91 29.68 8.76
N VAL A 5 -29.88 31.01 8.95
CA VAL A 5 -28.66 31.75 9.34
C VAL A 5 -28.24 31.40 10.75
N LEU A 6 -29.21 31.24 11.67
CA LEU A 6 -28.94 30.80 13.03
C LEU A 6 -28.37 29.38 13.07
N ILE A 7 -28.93 28.47 12.26
CA ILE A 7 -28.43 27.08 12.18
C ILE A 7 -27.01 27.06 11.62
N THR A 8 -26.72 27.81 10.55
CA THR A 8 -25.36 27.87 9.98
C THR A 8 -24.35 28.48 10.96
N GLN A 9 -24.76 29.50 11.70
CA GLN A 9 -23.87 30.17 12.66
C GLN A 9 -23.60 29.29 13.88
N LEU A 10 -24.60 28.50 14.31
CA LEU A 10 -24.47 27.51 15.39
C LEU A 10 -23.60 26.33 14.93
N GLN A 11 -23.74 25.86 13.70
CA GLN A 11 -22.85 24.84 13.11
C GLN A 11 -21.41 25.33 13.02
N GLN A 12 -21.19 26.58 12.61
CA GLN A 12 -19.86 27.18 12.56
C GLN A 12 -19.23 27.32 13.95
N THR A 13 -20.01 27.72 14.97
CA THR A 13 -19.49 27.80 16.35
C THR A 13 -19.18 26.43 16.92
N LEU A 14 -20.01 25.42 16.64
CA LEU A 14 -19.73 24.04 17.06
C LEU A 14 -18.48 23.47 16.39
N MET A 15 -18.26 23.75 15.10
CA MET A 15 -17.02 23.37 14.41
C MET A 15 -15.78 24.02 15.03
N GLN A 16 -15.86 25.31 15.36
CA GLN A 16 -14.74 26.03 15.99
C GLN A 16 -14.42 25.50 17.39
N LEU A 17 -15.44 25.13 18.16
CA LEU A 17 -15.26 24.50 19.47
C LEU A 17 -14.67 23.09 19.35
N TRP A 18 -15.05 22.33 18.33
CA TRP A 18 -14.50 20.99 18.06
C TRP A 18 -12.99 21.03 17.80
N ASP A 19 -12.52 21.95 16.96
CA ASP A 19 -11.09 22.10 16.64
C ASP A 19 -10.27 22.53 17.87
N LEU A 20 -10.84 23.36 18.76
CA LEU A 20 -10.12 23.90 19.91
C LEU A 20 -10.02 22.90 21.08
N GLU A 21 -11.09 22.19 21.41
CA GLU A 21 -11.13 21.37 22.63
C GLU A 21 -10.80 19.89 22.36
N ILE A 22 -11.23 19.34 21.22
CA ILE A 22 -11.10 17.91 20.95
C ILE A 22 -9.75 17.60 20.29
N GLN A 23 -9.25 18.47 19.40
CA GLN A 23 -7.98 18.21 18.71
C GLN A 23 -6.77 18.36 19.65
N ALA A 24 -6.83 19.29 20.61
CA ALA A 24 -5.80 19.46 21.63
C ALA A 24 -5.76 18.25 22.59
N THR A 25 -6.91 17.82 23.09
CA THR A 25 -7.00 16.67 24.01
C THR A 25 -6.69 15.33 23.33
N LEU A 26 -7.05 15.14 22.06
CA LEU A 26 -6.68 13.95 21.29
C LEU A 26 -5.19 13.88 20.93
N SER A 27 -4.48 15.01 20.91
CA SER A 27 -3.04 15.03 20.67
C SER A 27 -2.21 14.60 21.89
N GLU A 28 -2.77 14.77 23.10
CA GLU A 28 -2.11 14.42 24.36
C GLU A 28 -2.37 12.97 24.79
N ILE A 29 -3.49 12.39 24.35
CA ILE A 29 -3.83 11.01 24.71
C ILE A 29 -3.19 10.07 23.69
N PRO A 30 -2.26 9.19 24.10
CA PRO A 30 -1.69 8.20 23.19
C PRO A 30 -2.84 7.36 22.64
N THR A 31 -2.94 7.28 21.32
CA THR A 31 -4.01 6.58 20.57
C THR A 31 -4.30 5.17 21.09
N GLN A 32 -3.31 4.54 21.71
CA GLN A 32 -3.40 3.24 22.38
C GLN A 32 -4.37 3.24 23.57
N GLN A 33 -4.40 4.29 24.41
CA GLN A 33 -5.32 4.37 25.54
C GLN A 33 -6.77 4.58 25.09
N LEU A 34 -6.99 5.35 24.01
CA LEU A 34 -8.31 5.52 23.40
C LEU A 34 -8.83 4.22 22.80
N LEU A 35 -7.94 3.45 22.17
CA LEU A 35 -8.28 2.13 21.62
C LEU A 35 -8.70 1.15 22.71
N GLU A 36 -7.98 1.10 23.83
CA GLU A 36 -8.31 0.23 24.95
C GLU A 36 -9.62 0.65 25.63
N THR A 37 -9.82 1.95 25.88
CA THR A 37 -11.09 2.43 26.46
C THR A 37 -12.30 2.24 25.53
N LEU A 38 -12.11 2.33 24.20
CA LEU A 38 -13.17 2.01 23.24
C LEU A 38 -13.50 0.51 23.21
N LYS A 39 -12.49 -0.36 23.25
CA LYS A 39 -12.70 -1.82 23.35
C LYS A 39 -13.43 -2.21 24.63
N GLU A 40 -13.07 -1.59 25.75
CA GLU A 40 -13.74 -1.83 27.03
C GLU A 40 -15.19 -1.32 27.00
N ARG A 41 -15.46 -0.14 26.43
CA ARG A 41 -16.83 0.38 26.33
C ARG A 41 -17.72 -0.42 25.36
N LEU A 42 -17.13 -0.97 24.30
CA LEU A 42 -17.85 -1.84 23.36
C LEU A 42 -18.16 -3.21 23.95
N THR A 43 -17.31 -3.73 24.83
CA THR A 43 -17.53 -5.03 25.49
C THR A 43 -18.41 -4.93 26.74
N ALA A 44 -18.44 -3.78 27.40
CA ALA A 44 -19.25 -3.54 28.60
C ALA A 44 -20.72 -3.17 28.33
N SER A 45 -21.08 -2.78 27.11
CA SER A 45 -22.48 -2.50 26.77
C SER A 45 -23.23 -3.81 26.52
N PRO A 46 -24.27 -4.17 27.29
CA PRO A 46 -25.13 -5.30 26.98
C PRO A 46 -26.00 -4.92 25.79
N ALA A 47 -25.40 -4.91 24.60
CA ALA A 47 -26.10 -4.58 23.36
C ALA A 47 -27.27 -5.55 23.20
N THR A 48 -28.47 -4.98 23.18
CA THR A 48 -29.72 -5.71 22.97
C THR A 48 -29.61 -6.46 21.64
N ALA A 49 -30.21 -7.64 21.49
CA ALA A 49 -30.04 -8.49 20.29
C ALA A 49 -30.33 -7.73 18.97
N GLU A 50 -31.19 -6.71 19.03
CA GLU A 50 -31.53 -5.81 17.93
C GLU A 50 -30.41 -4.82 17.58
N GLU A 51 -29.68 -4.30 18.57
CA GLU A 51 -28.51 -3.41 18.39
C GLU A 51 -27.32 -4.19 17.82
N GLN A 52 -27.14 -5.45 18.23
CA GLN A 52 -26.13 -6.32 17.63
C GLN A 52 -26.46 -6.67 16.17
N ALA A 53 -27.75 -6.80 15.84
CA ALA A 53 -28.18 -7.00 14.45
C ALA A 53 -27.96 -5.73 13.62
N THR A 54 -28.24 -4.54 14.17
CA THR A 54 -27.96 -3.27 13.47
C THR A 54 -26.47 -3.02 13.34
N LEU A 55 -25.65 -3.33 14.34
CA LEU A 55 -24.19 -3.27 14.23
C LEU A 55 -23.68 -4.28 13.20
N LYS A 56 -24.14 -5.53 13.19
CA LYS A 56 -23.79 -6.48 12.13
C LYS A 56 -24.21 -6.03 10.73
N THR A 57 -25.26 -5.22 10.63
CA THR A 57 -25.73 -4.67 9.34
C THR A 57 -24.97 -3.40 8.94
N LEU A 58 -24.50 -2.60 9.90
CA LEU A 58 -23.62 -1.44 9.66
C LEU A 58 -22.17 -1.85 9.40
N PHE A 59 -21.71 -2.94 10.03
CA PHE A 59 -20.42 -3.59 9.80
C PHE A 59 -20.50 -4.69 8.73
N GLN A 60 -21.65 -4.87 8.08
CA GLN A 60 -21.71 -5.66 6.86
C GLN A 60 -20.90 -4.88 5.81
N PRO A 61 -19.95 -5.55 5.14
CA PRO A 61 -19.07 -4.88 4.19
C PRO A 61 -19.93 -4.35 3.04
N ILE A 62 -20.18 -3.05 3.02
CA ILE A 62 -20.39 -2.33 1.76
C ILE A 62 -19.19 -2.74 0.91
N GLY A 63 -19.47 -3.42 -0.20
CA GLY A 63 -18.46 -4.15 -0.97
C GLY A 63 -17.12 -3.42 -1.05
N HIS A 64 -16.09 -4.11 -0.54
CA HIS A 64 -14.67 -3.87 -0.82
C HIS A 64 -14.13 -2.48 -0.47
N VAL A 65 -13.93 -2.23 0.83
CA VAL A 65 -12.80 -1.41 1.28
C VAL A 65 -11.66 -2.38 1.56
N PRO A 66 -10.58 -2.42 0.75
CA PRO A 66 -9.43 -3.24 1.07
C PRO A 66 -8.85 -2.76 2.41
N ASP A 67 -8.40 -3.70 3.23
CA ASP A 67 -7.63 -3.45 4.44
C ASP A 67 -6.49 -2.46 4.17
N GLU A 68 -6.69 -1.18 4.43
CA GLU A 68 -5.59 -0.24 4.64
C GLU A 68 -5.37 -0.14 6.15
N GLU A 69 -4.71 -1.19 6.66
CA GLU A 69 -3.71 -1.04 7.71
C GLU A 69 -2.85 0.20 7.43
N PRO A 70 -2.39 0.93 8.46
CA PRO A 70 -1.73 2.23 8.29
C PRO A 70 -0.66 2.14 7.21
N LEU A 71 -0.73 3.04 6.23
CA LEU A 71 0.18 3.18 5.09
C LEU A 71 1.63 3.38 5.59
N LEU A 72 2.26 2.27 5.98
CA LEU A 72 3.68 2.00 5.87
C LEU A 72 3.96 1.53 4.43
N THR A 73 3.35 2.15 3.43
CA THR A 73 3.58 1.88 2.00
C THR A 73 4.74 2.72 1.48
N ASP A 74 5.86 2.65 2.18
CA ASP A 74 7.17 2.96 1.61
C ASP A 74 8.17 1.82 1.84
N ILE A 75 7.64 0.59 1.89
CA ILE A 75 8.45 -0.64 1.87
C ILE A 75 8.35 -1.22 0.44
N PRO A 76 9.41 -1.12 -0.38
CA PRO A 76 9.28 -1.39 -1.80
C PRO A 76 9.05 -2.88 -2.07
N GLU A 77 8.21 -3.18 -3.07
CA GLU A 77 7.95 -4.53 -3.57
C GLU A 77 9.23 -5.12 -4.20
N HIS A 78 10.12 -5.68 -3.39
CA HIS A 78 11.37 -6.26 -3.87
C HIS A 78 11.20 -7.72 -4.27
N VAL A 79 11.71 -8.09 -5.45
CA VAL A 79 11.62 -9.45 -5.98
C VAL A 79 13.00 -10.09 -6.12
N SER A 80 13.04 -11.40 -5.91
CA SER A 80 14.24 -12.22 -6.03
C SER A 80 14.50 -12.64 -7.48
N VAL A 81 15.74 -13.04 -7.78
CA VAL A 81 16.10 -13.58 -9.10
C VAL A 81 15.22 -14.76 -9.50
N GLY A 82 14.88 -15.66 -8.57
CA GLY A 82 14.02 -16.81 -8.85
C GLY A 82 12.63 -16.38 -9.33
N TRP A 83 12.06 -15.35 -8.71
CA TRP A 83 10.77 -14.79 -9.14
C TRP A 83 10.85 -14.20 -10.56
N ILE A 84 11.92 -13.46 -10.86
CA ILE A 84 12.12 -12.82 -12.17
C ILE A 84 12.27 -13.86 -13.29
N VAL A 85 13.07 -14.91 -13.03
CA VAL A 85 13.31 -16.02 -13.97
C VAL A 85 12.00 -16.74 -14.31
N THR A 86 11.19 -17.06 -13.30
CA THR A 86 9.87 -17.67 -13.48
C THR A 86 8.91 -16.74 -14.22
N LYS A 87 8.89 -15.45 -13.86
CA LYS A 87 7.98 -14.46 -14.46
C LYS A 87 8.29 -14.19 -15.93
N LEU A 88 9.56 -14.07 -16.29
CA LEU A 88 10.02 -13.85 -17.67
C LEU A 88 10.10 -15.13 -18.50
N GLY A 89 9.99 -16.32 -17.88
CA GLY A 89 10.11 -17.61 -18.57
C GLY A 89 11.49 -17.84 -19.18
N ILE A 90 12.55 -17.40 -18.50
CA ILE A 90 13.94 -17.52 -18.97
C ILE A 90 14.76 -18.44 -18.08
N ALA A 91 15.89 -18.94 -18.57
CA ALA A 91 16.85 -19.66 -17.73
C ALA A 91 17.66 -18.70 -16.83
N HIS A 92 18.11 -19.16 -15.67
CA HIS A 92 18.99 -18.41 -14.77
C HIS A 92 20.26 -17.89 -15.48
N SER A 93 20.86 -18.70 -16.36
CA SER A 93 22.03 -18.31 -17.15
C SER A 93 21.74 -17.12 -18.08
N SER A 94 20.55 -17.10 -18.67
CA SER A 94 20.11 -16.00 -19.54
C SER A 94 19.86 -14.71 -18.76
N PHE A 95 19.37 -14.85 -17.52
CA PHE A 95 19.22 -13.71 -16.62
C PHE A 95 20.57 -13.03 -16.33
N TYR A 96 21.58 -13.77 -15.90
CA TYR A 96 22.89 -13.16 -15.59
C TYR A 96 23.63 -12.63 -16.83
N ARG A 97 23.38 -13.21 -18.00
CA ARG A 97 24.02 -12.79 -19.26
C ARG A 97 23.41 -11.50 -19.83
N SER A 98 22.09 -11.37 -19.78
CA SER A 98 21.35 -10.37 -20.55
C SER A 98 20.55 -9.40 -19.70
N VAL A 99 20.22 -9.75 -18.45
CA VAL A 99 19.30 -8.96 -17.62
C VAL A 99 20.04 -8.30 -16.46
N HIS A 100 20.82 -9.07 -15.71
CA HIS A 100 21.56 -8.60 -14.53
C HIS A 100 22.54 -7.47 -14.88
N ASN A 101 22.45 -6.34 -14.19
CA ASN A 101 23.28 -5.14 -14.36
C ASN A 101 23.27 -4.58 -15.80
N ILE A 102 22.23 -4.88 -16.57
CA ILE A 102 22.07 -4.37 -17.95
C ILE A 102 20.65 -3.86 -18.15
N LEU A 103 19.65 -4.72 -17.93
CA LEU A 103 18.23 -4.39 -18.07
C LEU A 103 17.56 -4.16 -16.72
N LEU A 104 18.06 -4.81 -15.67
CA LEU A 104 17.62 -4.63 -14.30
C LEU A 104 18.82 -4.40 -13.40
N PHE A 105 18.69 -3.44 -12.49
CA PHE A 105 19.71 -3.09 -11.51
C PHE A 105 19.23 -3.49 -10.10
N PRO A 106 20.07 -4.20 -9.33
CA PRO A 106 19.71 -4.60 -7.98
C PRO A 106 19.67 -3.38 -7.06
N ILE A 107 18.60 -3.25 -6.29
CA ILE A 107 18.41 -2.12 -5.36
C ILE A 107 18.97 -2.45 -3.99
N LEU A 108 18.78 -3.69 -3.54
CA LEU A 108 19.28 -4.15 -2.26
C LEU A 108 19.87 -5.54 -2.37
N ARG A 109 20.76 -5.85 -1.43
CA ARG A 109 21.38 -7.17 -1.31
C ARG A 109 21.20 -7.64 0.13
N ILE A 110 20.57 -8.79 0.30
CA ILE A 110 20.49 -9.47 1.60
C ILE A 110 21.49 -10.63 1.55
N GLY A 111 22.60 -10.49 2.26
CA GLY A 111 23.78 -11.34 2.06
C GLY A 111 24.30 -11.23 0.62
N ASN A 112 24.51 -12.36 -0.05
CA ASN A 112 24.93 -12.38 -1.46
C ASN A 112 23.75 -12.41 -2.47
N ARG A 113 22.50 -12.29 -1.99
CA ARG A 113 21.32 -12.39 -2.85
C ARG A 113 20.86 -10.98 -3.28
N PRO A 114 20.89 -10.66 -4.59
CA PRO A 114 20.38 -9.39 -5.09
C PRO A 114 18.85 -9.41 -5.19
N TYR A 115 18.24 -8.28 -4.87
CA TYR A 115 16.81 -8.02 -4.97
C TYR A 115 16.57 -6.81 -5.88
N TYR A 116 15.45 -6.86 -6.60
CA TYR A 116 15.11 -5.91 -7.66
C TYR A 116 13.73 -5.31 -7.40
N LEU A 117 13.46 -4.14 -7.94
CA LEU A 117 12.13 -3.55 -7.85
C LEU A 117 11.14 -4.31 -8.71
N LYS A 118 9.97 -4.65 -8.16
CA LYS A 118 8.92 -5.35 -8.92
C LYS A 118 8.41 -4.51 -10.10
N ALA A 119 8.24 -3.20 -9.93
CA ALA A 119 7.76 -2.34 -11.02
C ALA A 119 8.70 -2.36 -12.24
N ASP A 120 10.03 -2.31 -12.04
CA ASP A 120 11.00 -2.41 -13.14
C ASP A 120 10.90 -3.76 -13.87
N VAL A 121 10.69 -4.84 -13.11
CA VAL A 121 10.52 -6.18 -13.68
C VAL A 121 9.22 -6.26 -14.48
N LEU A 122 8.14 -5.63 -14.02
CA LEU A 122 6.87 -5.58 -14.75
C LEU A 122 7.00 -4.75 -16.04
N VAL A 123 7.65 -3.60 -15.99
CA VAL A 123 7.94 -2.79 -17.19
C VAL A 123 8.76 -3.58 -18.20
N LEU A 124 9.75 -4.34 -17.73
CA LEU A 124 10.53 -5.21 -18.59
C LEU A 124 9.68 -6.36 -19.16
N PHE A 125 8.83 -6.97 -18.33
CA PHE A 125 7.93 -8.04 -18.75
C PHE A 125 6.97 -7.55 -19.85
N ASP A 126 6.36 -6.39 -19.70
CA ASP A 126 5.43 -5.86 -20.70
C ASP A 126 6.12 -5.56 -22.04
N LYS A 127 7.38 -5.10 -22.01
CA LYS A 127 8.19 -4.89 -23.23
C LYS A 127 8.52 -6.19 -23.96
N VAL A 128 8.68 -7.27 -23.20
CA VAL A 128 9.16 -8.58 -23.65
C VAL A 128 8.00 -9.57 -23.86
N ARG A 129 6.79 -9.25 -23.41
CA ARG A 129 5.62 -10.12 -23.50
C ARG A 129 5.38 -10.58 -24.95
N GLY A 130 5.40 -11.90 -25.17
CA GLY A 130 5.27 -12.52 -26.50
C GLY A 130 6.53 -12.51 -27.36
N LYS A 131 7.64 -11.94 -26.87
CA LYS A 131 8.95 -11.91 -27.53
C LYS A 131 9.90 -12.77 -26.70
N GLY A 132 10.24 -13.97 -27.19
CA GLY A 132 11.02 -14.94 -26.43
C GLY A 132 12.39 -14.44 -25.95
N SER A 133 13.12 -15.30 -25.23
CA SER A 133 14.38 -14.97 -24.54
C SER A 133 15.47 -14.30 -25.40
N TYR A 134 15.49 -14.56 -26.71
CA TYR A 134 16.39 -13.89 -27.67
C TYR A 134 16.22 -12.36 -27.69
N PHE A 135 15.01 -11.86 -27.47
CA PHE A 135 14.72 -10.43 -27.48
C PHE A 135 15.43 -9.68 -26.35
N LEU A 136 15.50 -10.29 -25.16
CA LEU A 136 16.26 -9.75 -24.02
C LEU A 136 17.75 -9.63 -24.35
N GLY A 137 18.34 -10.64 -25.00
CA GLY A 137 19.73 -10.60 -25.44
C GLY A 137 20.01 -9.48 -26.45
N ARG A 138 19.08 -9.24 -27.37
CA ARG A 138 19.18 -8.14 -28.34
C ARG A 138 19.06 -6.77 -27.66
N MET A 139 18.13 -6.60 -26.73
CA MET A 139 17.99 -5.36 -25.94
C MET A 139 19.26 -5.08 -25.12
N ALA A 140 19.78 -6.10 -24.46
CA ALA A 140 21.00 -6.02 -23.68
C ALA A 140 22.21 -5.59 -24.54
N SER A 141 22.32 -6.15 -25.74
CA SER A 141 23.40 -5.83 -26.68
C SER A 141 23.30 -4.37 -27.17
N LYS A 142 22.09 -3.90 -27.46
CA LYS A 142 21.85 -2.51 -27.90
C LYS A 142 22.22 -1.48 -26.82
N LEU A 143 21.92 -1.78 -25.56
CA LEU A 143 22.29 -0.92 -24.44
C LEU A 143 23.81 -0.91 -24.20
N LYS A 144 24.47 -2.07 -24.30
CA LYS A 144 25.94 -2.15 -24.19
C LYS A 144 26.67 -1.42 -25.31
N SER A 145 26.15 -1.45 -26.54
CA SER A 145 26.79 -0.79 -27.68
C SER A 145 26.57 0.72 -27.75
N GLY A 146 25.58 1.26 -27.01
CA GLY A 146 25.21 2.68 -27.03
C GLY A 146 25.75 3.51 -25.86
N GLY A 147 26.52 2.92 -24.95
CA GLY A 147 27.09 3.59 -23.77
C GLY A 147 28.61 3.75 -23.83
N GLY A 148 29.16 4.02 -25.01
CA GLY A 148 30.58 4.29 -25.24
C GLY A 148 30.86 5.77 -25.41
#